data_AF-A0A7W9LJ54-F1
#
_entry.id   AF-A0A7W9LJ54-F1
#
_cell.length_a   1.000
_cell.length_b   1.000
_cell.length_c   1.000
_cell.angle_alpha   90.00
_cell.angle_beta   90.00
_cell.angle_gamma   90.00
#
_symmetry.space_group_name_H-M   'P 1'
#
loop_
_entity.id
_entity.type
_entity.pdbx_description
1 polymer ?
#
loop_
_entity_poly.entity_id
_entity_poly.type
_entity_poly.pdbx_seq_one_letter_code
_entity_poly.pdbx_strand_id
1 'polypeptide(L)'
;MSITTATAVPAATAGGRTRRRAASIALWCVQVFLAAQFVVAGTLKAAGDPQMVELFAEIGAGQWFRYVIAAIELAGALGVLVPRLAGAAALGLAGLMTGAVLTTMVLVHTSPALPIVFLLLAAGVAVARRREIAR
;
A
#
# COMPACT_ATOMS: atom_id res chain seq x y z
N MET A 1 -9.55 -62.53 -8.45
CA MET A 1 -9.36 -61.82 -7.18
C MET A 1 -9.14 -60.34 -7.52
N SER A 2 -10.22 -59.55 -7.56
CA SER A 2 -10.15 -58.13 -7.93
C SER A 2 -10.18 -57.27 -6.68
N ILE A 3 -9.13 -56.49 -6.46
CA ILE A 3 -9.01 -55.53 -5.36
C ILE A 3 -9.56 -54.19 -5.85
N THR A 4 -10.76 -53.83 -5.39
CA THR A 4 -11.33 -52.50 -5.64
C THR A 4 -10.69 -51.50 -4.68
N THR A 5 -9.73 -50.71 -5.18
CA THR A 5 -9.13 -49.62 -4.41
C THR A 5 -10.05 -48.40 -4.45
N ALA A 6 -10.72 -48.09 -3.34
CA ALA A 6 -11.52 -46.88 -3.21
C ALA A 6 -10.61 -45.66 -2.94
N THR A 7 -10.55 -44.73 -3.90
CA THR A 7 -9.93 -43.40 -3.73
C THR A 7 -10.78 -42.55 -2.78
N ALA A 8 -10.29 -42.36 -1.56
CA ALA A 8 -10.88 -41.40 -0.62
C ALA A 8 -10.56 -39.96 -1.06
N VAL A 9 -11.60 -39.15 -1.24
CA VAL A 9 -11.48 -37.71 -1.52
C VAL A 9 -10.99 -36.99 -0.26
N PRO A 10 -9.92 -36.17 -0.31
CA PRO A 10 -9.44 -35.49 0.88
C PRO A 10 -10.46 -34.41 1.30
N ALA A 11 -11.06 -34.60 2.47
CA ALA A 11 -11.92 -33.62 3.11
C ALA A 11 -11.08 -32.39 3.50
N ALA A 12 -11.03 -31.39 2.62
CA ALA A 12 -10.41 -30.10 2.93
C ALA A 12 -11.08 -29.51 4.18
N THR A 13 -10.31 -29.42 5.28
CA THR A 13 -10.75 -28.98 6.61
C THR A 13 -11.41 -27.60 6.54
N ALA A 14 -12.66 -27.51 7.02
CA ALA A 14 -13.46 -26.28 7.00
C ALA A 14 -12.72 -25.06 7.60
N GLY A 15 -11.82 -25.27 8.57
CA GLY A 15 -10.99 -24.23 9.18
C GLY A 15 -10.06 -23.48 8.20
N GLY A 16 -9.60 -24.13 7.12
CA GLY A 16 -8.74 -23.50 6.12
C GLY A 16 -9.47 -22.43 5.29
N ARG A 17 -10.77 -22.62 5.04
CA ARG A 17 -11.60 -21.65 4.29
C ARG A 17 -11.89 -20.40 5.14
N THR A 18 -12.20 -20.57 6.42
CA THR A 18 -12.47 -19.45 7.35
C THR A 18 -11.24 -18.56 7.55
N ARG A 19 -10.05 -19.17 7.75
CA ARG A 19 -8.78 -18.41 7.89
C ARG A 19 -8.45 -17.60 6.64
N ARG A 20 -8.67 -18.15 5.44
CA ARG A 20 -8.47 -17.44 4.17
C ARG A 20 -9.42 -16.25 4.01
N ARG A 21 -10.69 -16.40 4.42
CA ARG A 21 -11.67 -15.30 4.40
C ARG A 21 -11.27 -14.18 5.35
N ALA A 22 -10.93 -14.50 6.60
CA ALA A 22 -10.48 -13.51 7.59
C ALA A 22 -9.25 -12.74 7.12
N ALA A 23 -8.24 -13.43 6.56
CA ALA A 23 -7.05 -12.79 6.00
C ALA A 23 -7.38 -11.88 4.81
N SER A 24 -8.35 -12.27 3.98
CA SER A 24 -8.79 -11.45 2.84
C SER A 24 -9.51 -10.18 3.29
N ILE A 25 -10.35 -10.28 4.33
CA ILE A 25 -11.04 -9.13 4.93
C ILE A 25 -10.04 -8.18 5.55
N ALA A 26 -9.12 -8.69 6.38
CA ALA A 26 -8.08 -7.89 7.01
C ALA A 26 -7.22 -7.14 5.98
N LEU A 27 -6.84 -7.82 4.89
CA LEU A 27 -6.11 -7.18 3.79
C LEU A 27 -6.92 -6.05 3.15
N TRP A 28 -8.21 -6.28 2.87
CA TRP A 28 -9.09 -5.24 2.35
C TRP A 28 -9.23 -4.03 3.28
N CYS A 29 -9.34 -4.26 4.60
CA CYS A 29 -9.36 -3.18 5.58
C CYS A 29 -8.09 -2.33 5.51
N VAL A 30 -6.92 -2.97 5.43
CA VAL A 30 -5.62 -2.26 5.28
C VAL A 30 -5.58 -1.48 3.95
N GLN A 31 -6.05 -2.05 2.86
CA GLN A 31 -6.09 -1.38 1.54
C GLN A 31 -6.99 -0.15 1.57
N VAL A 32 -8.18 -0.24 2.16
CA VAL A 32 -9.11 0.90 2.32
C VAL A 32 -8.51 1.97 3.21
N PHE A 33 -7.88 1.58 4.32
CA PHE A 33 -7.21 2.53 5.21
C PHE A 33 -6.07 3.28 4.51
N LEU A 34 -5.20 2.56 3.78
CA LEU A 34 -4.15 3.17 2.97
C LEU A 34 -4.74 4.11 1.92
N ALA A 35 -5.76 3.67 1.19
CA ALA A 35 -6.39 4.48 0.16
C ALA A 35 -6.97 5.78 0.75
N ALA A 36 -7.71 5.70 1.85
CA ALA A 36 -8.28 6.87 2.50
C ALA A 36 -7.19 7.87 2.94
N GLN A 37 -6.14 7.39 3.61
CA GLN A 37 -5.04 8.24 4.04
C GLN A 37 -4.32 8.92 2.88
N PHE A 38 -3.97 8.15 1.84
CA PHE A 38 -3.24 8.69 0.69
C PHE A 38 -4.09 9.58 -0.20
N VAL A 39 -5.41 9.36 -0.27
CA VAL A 39 -6.34 10.33 -0.87
C VAL A 39 -6.29 11.65 -0.14
N VAL A 40 -6.39 11.64 1.20
CA VAL A 40 -6.33 12.87 2.00
C VAL A 40 -4.97 13.55 1.83
N ALA A 41 -3.88 12.81 2.01
CA ALA A 41 -2.53 13.35 1.92
C ALA A 41 -2.24 13.94 0.52
N GLY A 42 -2.59 13.22 -0.54
CA GLY A 42 -2.43 13.67 -1.92
C GLY A 42 -3.31 14.87 -2.24
N THR A 43 -4.54 14.92 -1.72
CA THR A 43 -5.45 16.05 -1.91
C THR A 43 -4.95 17.30 -1.21
N LEU A 44 -4.48 17.21 0.04
CA LEU A 44 -3.88 18.35 0.75
C LEU A 44 -2.65 18.88 -0.01
N LYS A 45 -1.81 17.97 -0.51
CA LYS A 45 -0.68 18.35 -1.37
C LYS A 45 -1.13 18.94 -2.70
N ALA A 46 -2.22 18.51 -3.33
CA ALA A 46 -2.68 19.09 -4.58
C ALA A 46 -3.36 20.45 -4.38
N ALA A 47 -4.15 20.59 -3.32
CA ALA A 47 -4.89 21.80 -2.97
C ALA A 47 -3.99 22.94 -2.47
N GLY A 48 -2.72 22.65 -2.17
CA GLY A 48 -1.78 23.66 -1.67
C GLY A 48 -2.05 24.02 -0.21
N ASP A 49 -2.38 23.02 0.61
CA ASP A 49 -2.46 23.19 2.06
C ASP A 49 -1.15 23.85 2.57
N PRO A 50 -1.23 24.91 3.39
CA PRO A 50 -0.05 25.69 3.80
C PRO A 50 1.06 24.82 4.41
N GLN A 51 0.69 23.84 5.23
CA GLN A 51 1.66 22.94 5.87
C GLN A 51 2.40 22.08 4.84
N MET A 52 1.70 21.63 3.80
CA MET A 52 2.31 20.84 2.72
C MET A 52 3.17 21.72 1.80
N VAL A 53 2.77 22.96 1.56
CA VAL A 53 3.56 23.92 0.76
C VAL A 53 4.89 24.22 1.47
N GLU A 54 4.85 24.48 2.77
CA GLU A 54 6.02 24.76 3.61
C GLU A 54 6.94 23.55 3.70
N LEU A 55 6.41 22.35 4.01
CA LEU A 55 7.20 21.11 4.04
C LEU A 55 7.95 20.88 2.71
N PHE A 56 7.30 21.09 1.56
CA PHE A 56 7.96 20.91 0.27
C PHE A 56 8.90 22.07 -0.10
N ALA A 57 8.74 23.24 0.50
CA ALA A 57 9.72 24.33 0.40
C ALA A 57 11.00 23.98 1.16
N GLU A 58 10.90 23.38 2.35
CA GLU A 58 12.05 22.88 3.12
C GLU A 58 12.85 21.80 2.37
N ILE A 59 12.17 20.93 1.61
CA ILE A 59 12.82 19.94 0.75
C ILE A 59 13.70 20.59 -0.33
N GLY A 60 13.37 21.81 -0.78
CA GLY A 60 14.18 22.60 -1.71
C GLY A 60 14.10 22.20 -3.19
N ALA A 61 13.34 21.15 -3.55
CA ALA A 61 13.16 20.71 -4.94
C ALA A 61 12.20 21.59 -5.77
N GLY A 62 11.50 22.52 -5.12
CA GLY A 62 10.48 23.38 -5.71
C GLY A 62 9.07 22.79 -5.67
N GLN A 63 8.05 23.64 -5.87
CA GLN A 63 6.64 23.28 -5.67
C GLN A 63 6.09 22.30 -6.73
N TRP A 64 6.71 22.21 -7.91
CA TRP A 64 6.32 21.21 -8.92
C TRP A 64 6.47 19.77 -8.38
N PHE A 65 7.49 19.53 -7.53
CA PHE A 65 7.72 18.21 -6.92
C PHE A 65 6.57 17.81 -5.99
N ARG A 66 5.97 18.77 -5.27
CA ARG A 66 4.77 18.54 -4.45
C ARG A 66 3.62 17.99 -5.28
N TYR A 67 3.37 18.56 -6.47
CA TYR A 67 2.30 18.11 -7.35
C TYR A 67 2.58 16.71 -7.94
N VAL A 68 3.84 16.39 -8.24
CA VAL A 68 4.23 15.04 -8.68
C VAL A 68 3.97 14.01 -7.57
N ILE A 69 4.40 14.30 -6.34
CA ILE A 69 4.13 13.41 -5.19
C ILE A 69 2.62 13.28 -4.95
N ALA A 70 1.86 14.38 -5.00
CA ALA A 70 0.41 14.35 -4.88
C ALA A 70 -0.25 13.43 -5.92
N ALA A 71 0.16 13.54 -7.19
CA ALA A 71 -0.36 12.69 -8.26
C ALA A 71 -0.05 11.20 -8.04
N ILE A 72 1.18 10.87 -7.60
CA ILE A 72 1.58 9.49 -7.31
C ILE A 72 0.80 8.93 -6.10
N GLU A 73 0.63 9.71 -5.04
CA GLU A 73 -0.15 9.31 -3.86
C GLU A 73 -1.60 9.01 -4.25
N LEU A 74 -2.24 9.89 -5.02
CA LEU A 74 -3.62 9.70 -5.48
C LEU A 74 -3.76 8.49 -6.40
N ALA A 75 -2.84 8.34 -7.37
CA ALA A 75 -2.84 7.18 -8.27
C ALA A 75 -2.63 5.86 -7.51
N GLY A 76 -1.71 5.83 -6.55
CA GLY A 76 -1.47 4.68 -5.69
C GLY A 76 -2.65 4.36 -4.80
N ALA A 77 -3.29 5.38 -4.22
CA ALA A 77 -4.48 5.23 -3.38
C ALA A 77 -5.67 4.63 -4.13
N LEU A 78 -5.92 5.07 -5.36
CA LEU A 78 -6.96 4.48 -6.20
C LEU A 78 -6.55 3.09 -6.70
N GLY A 79 -5.28 2.92 -7.07
CA GLY A 79 -4.75 1.66 -7.56
C GLY A 79 -4.81 0.53 -6.54
N VAL A 80 -4.61 0.83 -5.24
CA VAL A 80 -4.67 -0.19 -4.18
C VAL A 80 -6.07 -0.78 -3.98
N LEU A 81 -7.13 -0.07 -4.43
CA LEU A 81 -8.52 -0.54 -4.37
C LEU A 81 -8.91 -1.39 -5.58
N VAL A 82 -8.13 -1.37 -6.66
CA VAL A 82 -8.39 -2.16 -7.86
C VAL A 82 -7.69 -3.52 -7.71
N PRO A 83 -8.40 -4.66 -7.59
CA PRO A 83 -7.79 -5.95 -7.27
C PRO A 83 -6.75 -6.44 -8.29
N ARG A 84 -6.72 -5.89 -9.50
CA ARG A 84 -5.72 -6.24 -10.52
C ARG A 84 -4.46 -5.39 -10.44
N LEU A 85 -4.57 -4.19 -9.86
CA LEU A 85 -3.47 -3.23 -9.74
C LEU A 85 -2.93 -3.14 -8.30
N ALA A 86 -3.63 -3.73 -7.34
CA ALA A 86 -3.36 -3.54 -5.92
C ALA A 86 -1.92 -3.85 -5.51
N GLY A 87 -1.36 -4.95 -6.01
CA GLY A 87 0.05 -5.28 -5.78
C GLY A 87 1.01 -4.21 -6.30
N ALA A 88 0.84 -3.77 -7.56
CA ALA A 88 1.72 -2.79 -8.19
C ALA A 88 1.56 -1.39 -7.56
N ALA A 89 0.32 -0.97 -7.26
CA ALA A 89 0.03 0.29 -6.60
C ALA A 89 0.61 0.34 -5.18
N ALA A 90 0.46 -0.75 -4.41
CA ALA A 90 1.05 -0.86 -3.08
C ALA A 90 2.58 -0.82 -3.13
N LEU A 91 3.20 -1.43 -4.15
CA LEU A 91 4.64 -1.35 -4.37
C LEU A 91 5.10 0.09 -4.69
N GLY A 92 4.34 0.80 -5.52
CA GLY A 92 4.59 2.22 -5.81
C GLY A 92 4.48 3.10 -4.57
N LEU A 93 3.44 2.91 -3.75
CA LEU A 93 3.28 3.59 -2.47
C LEU A 93 4.41 3.27 -1.48
N ALA A 94 4.89 2.02 -1.44
CA ALA A 94 6.05 1.64 -0.64
C ALA A 94 7.33 2.35 -1.13
N GLY A 95 7.56 2.42 -2.44
CA GLY A 95 8.66 3.19 -3.01
C GLY A 95 8.59 4.68 -2.62
N LEU A 96 7.41 5.28 -2.73
CA LEU A 96 7.17 6.68 -2.33
C LEU A 96 7.45 6.90 -0.84
N MET A 97 6.93 6.02 0.03
CA MET A 97 7.20 6.11 1.47
C MET A 97 8.66 5.90 1.83
N THR A 98 9.40 5.10 1.06
CA THR A 98 10.85 4.97 1.21
C THR A 98 11.54 6.31 0.96
N GLY A 99 11.16 7.01 -0.11
CA GLY A 99 11.63 8.38 -0.37
C GLY A 99 11.25 9.35 0.75
N ALA A 100 10.02 9.26 1.27
CA ALA A 100 9.56 10.10 2.37
C ALA A 100 10.38 9.87 3.66
N VAL A 101 10.68 8.61 4.02
CA VAL A 101 11.57 8.28 5.14
C VAL A 101 12.94 8.94 4.97
N LEU A 102 13.55 8.79 3.79
CA LEU A 102 14.87 9.37 3.51
C LEU A 102 14.84 10.90 3.60
N THR A 103 13.87 11.55 2.98
CA THR A 103 13.68 13.01 3.04
C THR A 103 13.50 13.50 4.48
N THR A 104 12.64 12.83 5.26
CA THR A 104 12.40 13.19 6.65
C THR A 104 13.65 13.07 7.51
N MET A 105 14.48 12.04 7.29
CA MET A 105 15.70 11.83 8.07
C MET A 105 16.86 12.74 7.65
N VAL A 106 17.04 12.95 6.34
CA VAL A 106 18.23 13.60 5.76
C VAL A 106 18.02 15.09 5.53
N LEU A 107 16.81 15.52 5.18
CA LEU A 107 16.54 16.91 4.77
C LEU A 107 15.74 17.68 5.84
N VAL A 108 14.68 17.08 6.38
CA VAL A 108 13.77 17.75 7.32
C VAL A 108 14.20 17.55 8.78
N HIS A 109 14.98 16.50 9.06
CA HIS A 109 15.46 16.13 10.40
C HIS A 109 14.35 15.95 11.45
N THR A 110 13.19 15.41 11.04
CA THR A 110 12.06 15.10 11.92
C THR A 110 11.87 13.58 12.06
N SER A 111 10.92 13.15 12.91
CA SER A 111 10.67 11.72 13.15
C SER A 111 10.08 11.03 11.92
N PRO A 112 10.71 9.95 11.39
CA PRO A 112 10.19 9.21 10.23
C PRO A 112 9.16 8.14 10.61
N ALA A 113 8.67 8.10 11.86
CA ALA A 113 7.81 7.02 12.35
C ALA A 113 6.54 6.82 11.50
N LEU A 114 5.89 7.92 11.11
CA LEU A 114 4.64 7.88 10.35
C LEU A 114 4.87 7.39 8.90
N PRO A 115 5.85 7.90 8.13
CA PRO A 115 6.28 7.29 6.87
C PRO A 115 6.65 5.81 6.97
N ILE A 116 7.33 5.38 8.04
CA ILE A 116 7.70 3.97 8.26
C ILE A 116 6.45 3.09 8.42
N VAL A 117 5.45 3.53 9.20
CA VAL A 117 4.21 2.76 9.39
C VAL A 117 3.51 2.55 8.03
N PHE A 118 3.36 3.61 7.23
CA PHE A 118 2.73 3.49 5.92
C PHE A 118 3.56 2.67 4.93
N LEU A 119 4.89 2.76 4.98
CA LEU A 119 5.80 1.89 4.24
C LEU A 119 5.52 0.42 4.54
N LEU A 120 5.47 0.05 5.83
CA LEU A 120 5.27 -1.34 6.25
C LEU A 120 3.89 -1.87 5.85
N LEU A 121 2.85 -1.06 5.98
CA LEU A 121 1.50 -1.41 5.54
C LEU A 121 1.45 -1.62 4.01
N ALA A 122 2.00 -0.70 3.24
CA ALA A 122 2.05 -0.79 1.78
C ALA A 122 2.88 -2.00 1.32
N ALA A 123 4.05 -2.22 1.91
CA ALA A 123 4.89 -3.38 1.64
C ALA A 123 4.18 -4.69 1.98
N GLY A 124 3.45 -4.75 3.10
CA GLY A 124 2.64 -5.89 3.49
C GLY A 124 1.56 -6.22 2.45
N VAL A 125 0.85 -5.20 1.95
CA VAL A 125 -0.13 -5.37 0.86
C VAL A 125 0.56 -5.85 -0.42
N ALA A 126 1.68 -5.25 -0.81
CA ALA A 126 2.44 -5.63 -2.00
C ALA A 126 2.89 -7.10 -1.94
N VAL A 127 3.41 -7.55 -0.80
CA VAL A 127 3.81 -8.95 -0.57
C VAL A 127 2.62 -9.90 -0.61
N ALA A 128 1.49 -9.52 -0.01
CA ALA A 128 0.26 -10.32 -0.02
C ALA A 128 -0.34 -10.46 -1.43
N ARG A 129 -0.21 -9.41 -2.25
CA ARG A 129 -0.76 -9.29 -3.60
C ARG A 129 0.27 -9.58 -4.71
N ARG A 130 1.49 -10.04 -4.38
CA ARG A 130 2.60 -10.25 -5.32
C ARG A 130 2.29 -11.07 -6.58
N ARG A 131 1.28 -11.95 -6.52
CA ARG A 131 0.82 -12.76 -7.66
C ARG A 131 0.17 -11.94 -8.76
N GLU A 132 -0.29 -10.73 -8.45
CA GLU A 132 -0.85 -9.77 -9.40
C GLU A 132 0.25 -9.00 -10.13
N ILE A 133 1.43 -8.86 -9.53
CA ILE A 133 2.59 -8.15 -10.12
C ILE A 133 3.32 -9.01 -11.15
N ALA A 134 3.39 -10.32 -10.91
CA ALA A 134 4.16 -11.26 -11.74
C ALA A 134 3.38 -11.83 -12.94
N ARG A 135 2.24 -11.22 -13.31
CA ARG A 135 1.39 -11.61 -14.45
C ARG A 135 1.51 -10.58 -15.55
#